data_AF-M4C4I2-F1
#
_entry.id   AF-M4C4I2-F1
#
_cell.length_a   1.000
_cell.length_b   1.000
_cell.length_c   1.000
_cell.angle_alpha   90.00
_cell.angle_beta   90.00
_cell.angle_gamma   90.00
#
_symmetry.space_group_name_H-M   'P 1'
#
loop_
_entity.id
_entity.type
_entity.pdbx_description
1 polymer ?
#
loop_
_entity_poly.entity_id
_entity_poly.type
_entity_poly.pdbx_seq_one_letter_code
_entity_poly.pdbx_strand_id
1 'polypeptide(L)'
;MFDRHTTLNQFNLITKFMDVINSGWRNNLISLSSDGESTMTSCRSGVITLLEKQTTNGVLRVWCPAHQIAIVMKAGLSMVDDGLFVEGTNRWAVHLRRQVNLIDDIGSACLKLTYRWLHMGNTLDWMLSKRLRLMTHIEEKRSIDAPTKVGYIEASAIAAVTVVVNATFTKIQAKEMIISQQRNEI
;
A
#
# COMPACT_ATOMS: atom_id res chain seq x y z
N MET A 1 4.20 24.88 16.94
CA MET A 1 5.41 24.30 16.31
C MET A 1 5.28 22.79 16.46
N PHE A 2 4.99 22.06 15.39
CA PHE A 2 4.86 20.60 15.48
C PHE A 2 6.26 20.01 15.69
N ASP A 3 6.44 19.29 16.79
CA ASP A 3 7.68 18.56 17.05
C ASP A 3 7.96 17.57 15.91
N ARG A 4 9.24 17.46 15.50
CA ARG A 4 9.64 16.51 14.45
C ARG A 4 9.24 15.10 14.86
N HIS A 5 8.80 14.29 13.89
CA HIS A 5 8.50 12.85 14.05
C HIS A 5 9.78 12.02 14.24
N THR A 6 10.55 12.31 15.29
CA THR A 6 11.72 11.54 15.69
C THR A 6 11.29 10.30 16.46
N THR A 7 12.14 9.26 16.50
CA THR A 7 11.89 8.07 17.31
C THR A 7 11.58 8.43 18.77
N LEU A 8 12.38 9.32 19.36
CA LEU A 8 12.23 9.68 20.77
C LEU A 8 10.90 10.37 21.05
N ASN A 9 10.46 11.25 20.15
CA ASN A 9 9.18 11.94 20.27
C ASN A 9 8.00 10.96 20.17
N GLN A 10 8.06 10.03 19.21
CA GLN A 10 7.05 8.98 19.07
C GLN A 10 7.01 8.05 20.30
N PHE A 11 8.18 7.61 20.78
CA PHE A 11 8.30 6.80 21.98
C PHE A 11 7.70 7.53 23.21
N ASN A 12 8.12 8.76 23.47
CA ASN A 12 7.63 9.55 24.61
C ASN A 12 6.11 9.75 24.56
N LEU A 13 5.56 9.99 23.37
CA LEU A 13 4.12 10.13 23.18
C LEU A 13 3.38 8.83 23.51
N ILE A 14 3.84 7.70 22.98
CA ILE A 14 3.25 6.38 23.24
C ILE A 14 3.33 6.05 24.73
N THR A 15 4.48 6.25 25.37
CA THR A 15 4.65 5.97 26.81
C THR A 15 3.70 6.81 27.66
N LYS A 16 3.60 8.12 27.42
CA LYS A 16 2.66 8.99 28.14
C LYS A 16 1.21 8.53 27.97
N PHE A 17 0.82 8.17 26.75
CA PHE A 17 -0.51 7.67 26.46
C PHE A 17 -0.81 6.35 27.19
N MET A 18 0.13 5.41 27.16
CA MET A 18 0.01 4.12 27.84
C MET A 18 -0.02 4.27 29.36
N ASP A 19 0.78 5.19 29.92
CA ASP A 19 0.79 5.48 31.36
C ASP A 19 -0.57 6.04 31.84
N VAL A 20 -1.27 6.80 31.00
CA VAL A 20 -2.64 7.29 31.28
C VAL A 20 -3.68 6.16 31.20
N ILE A 21 -3.57 5.26 30.21
CA ILE A 21 -4.54 4.17 30.04
C ILE A 21 -4.36 3.07 31.08
N ASN A 22 -3.12 2.69 31.35
CA ASN A 22 -2.76 1.64 32.28
C ASN A 22 -1.32 1.85 32.75
N SER A 23 -1.12 2.46 33.92
CA SER A 23 0.21 2.68 34.51
C SER A 23 1.03 1.39 34.68
N GLY A 24 0.38 0.23 34.76
CA GLY A 24 1.00 -1.09 34.81
C GLY A 24 1.31 -1.74 33.45
N TRP A 25 1.16 -1.04 32.33
CA TRP A 25 1.29 -1.62 30.97
C TRP A 25 2.62 -2.35 30.73
N ARG A 26 3.71 -1.94 31.39
CA ARG A 26 5.04 -2.56 31.28
C ARG A 26 5.07 -4.04 31.69
N ASN A 27 4.16 -4.44 32.58
CA ASN A 27 4.00 -5.84 33.01
C ASN A 27 2.97 -6.62 32.16
N ASN A 28 2.09 -5.89 31.46
CA ASN A 28 0.94 -6.45 30.75
C ASN A 28 1.12 -6.46 29.23
N LEU A 29 2.21 -5.90 28.71
CA LEU A 29 2.45 -5.85 27.28
C LEU A 29 2.90 -7.21 26.77
N ILE A 30 2.11 -7.80 25.88
CA ILE A 30 2.33 -9.15 25.34
C ILE A 30 2.99 -9.09 23.95
N SER A 31 2.58 -8.12 23.13
CA SER A 31 3.10 -7.96 21.77
C SER A 31 3.14 -6.51 21.31
N LEU A 32 4.00 -6.25 20.33
CA LEU A 32 4.16 -4.97 19.66
C LEU A 32 4.17 -5.22 18.15
N SER A 33 3.30 -4.54 17.40
CA SER A 33 3.31 -4.61 15.94
C SER A 33 3.73 -3.28 15.31
N SER A 34 4.56 -3.36 14.27
CA SER A 34 4.97 -2.20 13.47
C SER A 34 5.11 -2.56 12.00
N ASP A 35 5.14 -1.54 11.15
CA ASP A 35 5.30 -1.68 9.69
C ASP A 35 6.71 -2.06 9.25
N GLY A 36 7.69 -2.13 10.16
CA GLY A 36 9.05 -2.51 9.80
C GLY A 36 9.97 -1.33 9.47
N GLU A 37 9.46 -0.10 9.46
CA GLU A 37 10.24 1.11 9.22
C GLU A 37 11.44 1.17 10.18
N SER A 38 12.62 1.60 9.70
CA SER A 38 13.84 1.59 10.51
C SER A 38 13.73 2.43 11.79
N THR A 39 12.96 3.53 11.75
CA THR A 39 12.61 4.36 12.91
C THR A 39 11.80 3.59 13.96
N MET A 40 11.02 2.59 13.55
CA MET A 40 10.24 1.73 14.44
C MET A 40 11.05 0.53 14.94
N THR A 41 11.82 -0.12 14.07
CA THR A 41 12.41 -1.45 14.32
C THR A 41 13.91 -1.47 14.59
N SER A 42 14.61 -0.34 14.46
CA SER A 42 16.07 -0.25 14.73
C SER A 42 16.44 -0.93 16.05
N CYS A 43 17.43 -1.83 15.99
CA CYS A 43 17.86 -2.65 17.13
C CYS A 43 18.43 -1.83 18.30
N ARG A 44 18.86 -0.59 18.04
CA ARG A 44 19.44 0.30 19.06
C ARG A 44 18.47 1.37 19.52
N SER A 45 17.72 1.94 18.59
CA SER A 45 16.97 3.18 18.79
C SER A 45 15.63 3.21 18.06
N GLY A 46 15.06 2.06 17.74
CA GLY A 46 13.70 1.97 17.21
C GLY A 46 12.65 2.17 18.30
N VAL A 47 11.49 2.74 17.96
CA VAL A 47 10.38 2.93 18.92
C VAL A 47 10.01 1.62 19.61
N ILE A 48 9.87 0.53 18.84
CA ILE A 48 9.51 -0.80 19.36
C ILE A 48 10.60 -1.34 20.29
N THR A 49 11.87 -1.08 19.95
CA THR A 49 13.00 -1.45 20.78
C THR A 49 13.01 -0.71 22.10
N LEU A 50 12.70 0.58 22.11
CA LEU A 50 12.62 1.37 23.33
C LEU A 50 11.44 0.92 24.21
N LEU A 51 10.30 0.57 23.61
CA LEU A 51 9.14 0.06 24.34
C LEU A 51 9.42 -1.30 24.98
N GLU A 52 10.00 -2.26 24.25
CA GLU A 52 10.38 -3.56 24.81
C GLU A 52 11.40 -3.42 25.94
N LYS A 53 12.36 -2.48 25.84
CA LYS A 53 13.29 -2.24 26.95
C LYS A 53 12.61 -1.76 28.25
N GLN A 54 11.39 -1.25 28.17
CA GLN A 54 10.62 -0.85 29.36
C GLN A 54 9.76 -1.97 29.93
N THR A 55 9.58 -3.08 29.21
CA THR A 55 8.78 -4.19 29.71
C THR A 55 9.58 -5.08 30.64
N THR A 56 8.89 -5.67 31.60
CA THR A 56 9.49 -6.62 32.54
C THR A 56 9.56 -8.03 31.97
N ASN A 57 8.62 -8.37 31.08
CA ASN A 57 8.53 -9.65 30.39
C ASN A 57 9.01 -9.52 28.93
N GLY A 58 9.35 -10.65 28.32
CA GLY A 58 9.64 -10.73 26.90
C GLY A 58 8.39 -10.41 26.07
N VAL A 59 8.57 -9.61 25.01
CA VAL A 59 7.48 -9.12 24.16
C VAL A 59 7.58 -9.71 22.76
N LEU A 60 6.47 -10.21 22.23
CA LEU A 60 6.42 -10.65 20.84
C LEU A 60 6.41 -9.45 19.89
N ARG A 61 7.45 -9.31 19.06
CA ARG A 61 7.47 -8.33 17.97
C ARG A 61 6.86 -8.93 16.71
N VAL A 62 5.86 -8.26 16.16
CA VAL A 62 5.14 -8.70 14.95
C VAL A 62 5.33 -7.70 13.83
N TRP A 63 5.94 -8.12 12.73
CA TRP A 63 5.98 -7.31 11.53
C TRP A 63 4.61 -7.33 10.85
N CYS A 64 4.04 -6.16 10.62
CA CYS A 64 2.71 -5.98 10.03
C CYS A 64 2.53 -6.78 8.72
N PRO A 65 1.65 -7.80 8.68
CA PRO A 65 1.44 -8.62 7.48
C PRO A 65 0.96 -7.80 6.28
N ALA A 66 0.11 -6.79 6.53
CA ALA A 66 -0.35 -5.87 5.49
C ALA A 66 0.82 -5.12 4.82
N HIS A 67 1.81 -4.68 5.61
CA HIS A 67 3.00 -4.04 5.05
C HIS A 67 3.88 -5.05 4.28
N GLN A 68 4.04 -6.27 4.77
CA GLN A 68 4.78 -7.32 4.08
C GLN A 68 4.19 -7.64 2.70
N ILE A 69 2.85 -7.76 2.59
CA ILE A 69 2.16 -7.92 1.31
C ILE A 69 2.46 -6.74 0.38
N ALA A 70 2.45 -5.51 0.91
CA ALA A 70 2.77 -4.34 0.10
C ALA A 70 4.20 -4.36 -0.47
N ILE A 71 5.18 -4.85 0.30
CA ILE A 71 6.56 -5.05 -0.18
C ILE A 71 6.60 -6.08 -1.30
N VAL A 72 5.99 -7.25 -1.11
CA VAL A 72 5.99 -8.34 -2.11
C VAL A 72 5.31 -7.88 -3.40
N MET A 73 4.17 -7.18 -3.30
CA MET A 73 3.49 -6.63 -4.47
C MET A 73 4.34 -5.61 -5.21
N LYS A 74 5.05 -4.74 -4.49
CA LYS A 74 5.96 -3.78 -5.11
C LYS A 74 7.11 -4.48 -5.84
N ALA A 75 7.70 -5.51 -5.22
CA ALA A 75 8.76 -6.31 -5.84
C ALA A 75 8.25 -7.03 -7.10
N GLY A 76 7.09 -7.70 -7.01
CA GLY A 76 6.47 -8.37 -8.16
C GLY A 76 6.18 -7.42 -9.31
N LEU A 77 5.62 -6.23 -9.04
CA LEU A 77 5.39 -5.21 -10.06
C LEU A 77 6.69 -4.70 -10.70
N SER A 78 7.79 -4.60 -9.95
CA SER A 78 9.10 -4.22 -10.52
C SER A 78 9.72 -5.30 -11.40
N MET A 79 9.24 -6.55 -11.34
CA MET A 79 9.71 -7.64 -12.21
C MET A 79 8.92 -7.70 -13.53
N VAL A 80 7.76 -7.04 -13.62
CA VAL A 80 6.98 -7.02 -14.87
C VAL A 80 7.65 -6.08 -15.85
N ASP A 81 8.09 -6.63 -16.98
CA ASP A 81 8.80 -5.90 -18.04
C ASP A 81 9.98 -5.09 -17.48
N ASP A 82 10.74 -5.68 -16.55
CA ASP A 82 11.86 -5.05 -15.84
C ASP A 82 11.50 -3.68 -15.20
N GLY A 83 10.24 -3.52 -14.78
CA GLY A 83 9.70 -2.32 -14.17
C GLY A 83 9.18 -1.27 -15.16
N LEU A 84 9.40 -1.46 -16.47
CA LEU A 84 8.92 -0.58 -17.52
C LEU A 84 7.39 -0.55 -17.59
N PHE A 85 6.72 -1.64 -17.23
CA PHE A 85 5.27 -1.68 -17.13
C PHE A 85 4.73 -0.60 -16.18
N VAL A 86 5.29 -0.52 -14.97
CA VAL A 86 4.85 0.44 -13.94
C VAL A 86 5.14 1.88 -14.40
N GLU A 87 6.32 2.10 -14.98
CA GLU A 87 6.72 3.41 -15.47
C GLU A 87 5.84 3.87 -16.64
N GLY A 88 5.62 3.01 -17.63
CA GLY A 88 4.78 3.25 -18.79
C GLY A 88 3.33 3.53 -18.39
N THR A 89 2.77 2.72 -17.48
CA THR A 89 1.41 2.94 -16.95
C THR A 89 1.32 4.29 -16.25
N ASN A 90 2.35 4.70 -15.50
CA ASN A 90 2.37 6.01 -14.85
C ASN A 90 2.45 7.17 -15.85
N ARG A 91 3.32 7.07 -16.87
CA ARG A 91 3.39 8.08 -17.95
C ARG A 91 2.04 8.19 -18.66
N TRP A 92 1.42 7.06 -18.97
CA TRP A 92 0.10 7.02 -19.61
C TRP A 92 -1.00 7.63 -18.75
N ALA A 93 -1.07 7.28 -17.46
CA ALA A 93 -2.03 7.86 -16.52
C ALA A 93 -1.86 9.39 -16.42
N VAL A 94 -0.62 9.88 -16.35
CA VAL A 94 -0.32 11.32 -16.34
C VAL A 94 -0.75 11.98 -17.64
N HIS A 95 -0.48 11.34 -18.79
CA HIS A 95 -0.91 11.83 -20.10
C HIS A 95 -2.44 11.98 -20.15
N LEU A 96 -3.18 10.92 -19.81
CA LEU A 96 -4.65 10.91 -19.83
C LEU A 96 -5.27 11.98 -18.92
N ARG A 97 -4.67 12.19 -17.73
CA ARG A 97 -5.14 13.21 -16.78
C ARG A 97 -4.97 14.65 -17.28
N ARG A 98 -4.18 14.87 -18.33
CA ARG A 98 -4.00 16.19 -18.97
C ARG A 98 -4.96 16.41 -20.14
N GLN A 99 -5.69 15.39 -20.58
CA GLN A 99 -6.59 15.47 -21.74
C GLN A 99 -7.99 15.93 -21.30
N VAL A 100 -8.20 17.24 -21.13
CA VAL A 100 -9.47 17.81 -20.65
C VAL A 100 -10.67 17.35 -21.50
N ASN A 101 -10.57 17.44 -22.83
CA ASN A 101 -11.66 17.00 -23.72
C ASN A 101 -11.99 15.51 -23.59
N LEU A 102 -10.96 14.68 -23.35
CA LEU A 102 -11.16 13.25 -23.14
C LEU A 102 -11.80 12.96 -21.78
N ILE A 103 -11.42 13.72 -20.75
CA ILE A 103 -12.02 13.64 -19.42
C ILE A 103 -13.51 14.00 -19.51
N ASP A 104 -13.86 15.02 -20.30
CA ASP A 104 -15.25 15.44 -20.52
C ASP A 104 -16.04 14.37 -21.30
N ASP A 105 -15.48 13.76 -22.35
CA ASP A 105 -16.13 12.66 -23.10
C ASP A 105 -16.33 11.40 -22.23
N ILE A 106 -15.32 11.03 -21.44
CA ILE A 106 -15.37 9.84 -20.58
C ILE A 106 -16.22 10.09 -19.31
N GLY A 107 -16.36 11.35 -18.90
CA GLY A 107 -17.05 11.77 -17.67
C GLY A 107 -16.25 11.53 -16.38
N SER A 108 -14.96 11.16 -16.49
CA SER A 108 -14.08 10.99 -15.33
C SER A 108 -12.61 11.06 -15.73
N ALA A 109 -11.77 11.53 -14.81
CA ALA A 109 -10.32 11.53 -15.01
C ALA A 109 -9.69 10.18 -14.64
N CYS A 110 -8.66 9.78 -15.37
CA CYS A 110 -7.85 8.62 -15.01
C CYS A 110 -7.28 8.77 -13.59
N LEU A 111 -7.25 7.68 -12.82
CA LEU A 111 -6.77 7.69 -11.46
C LEU A 111 -5.25 7.97 -11.40
N LYS A 112 -4.82 8.62 -10.32
CA LYS A 112 -3.38 8.87 -10.09
C LYS A 112 -2.74 7.61 -9.53
N LEU A 113 -1.67 7.18 -10.20
CA LEU A 113 -0.77 6.18 -9.64
C LEU A 113 -0.06 6.74 -8.41
N THR A 114 -0.09 5.96 -7.34
CA THR A 114 0.66 6.23 -6.11
C THR A 114 1.53 5.03 -5.78
N TYR A 115 2.38 5.17 -4.75
CA TYR A 115 3.32 4.11 -4.34
C TYR A 115 2.66 2.84 -3.79
N ARG A 116 1.34 2.81 -3.57
CA ARG A 116 0.65 1.59 -3.12
C ARG A 116 0.03 0.85 -4.30
N TRP A 117 0.34 -0.44 -4.41
CA TRP A 117 -0.18 -1.36 -5.43
C TRP A 117 -1.72 -1.37 -5.53
N LEU A 118 -2.43 -1.06 -4.44
CA LEU A 118 -3.89 -0.92 -4.46
C LEU A 118 -4.37 0.15 -5.46
N HIS A 119 -3.65 1.27 -5.55
CA HIS A 119 -3.97 2.32 -6.52
C HIS A 119 -3.59 1.93 -7.95
N MET A 120 -2.59 1.06 -8.13
CA MET A 120 -2.28 0.46 -9.43
C MET A 120 -3.48 -0.36 -9.91
N GLY A 121 -3.98 -1.28 -9.09
CA GLY A 121 -5.15 -2.10 -9.44
C GLY A 121 -6.36 -1.27 -9.88
N ASN A 122 -6.73 -0.25 -9.10
CA ASN A 122 -7.84 0.65 -9.44
C ASN A 122 -7.59 1.44 -10.73
N THR A 123 -6.35 1.89 -10.96
CA THR A 123 -6.00 2.64 -12.19
C THR A 123 -6.12 1.75 -13.42
N LEU A 124 -5.62 0.51 -13.32
CA LEU A 124 -5.70 -0.47 -14.40
C LEU A 124 -7.15 -0.86 -14.68
N ASP A 125 -7.95 -1.12 -13.65
CA ASP A 125 -9.38 -1.41 -13.79
C ASP A 125 -10.12 -0.26 -14.51
N TRP A 126 -9.85 0.98 -14.11
CA TRP A 126 -10.40 2.16 -14.80
C TRP A 126 -9.98 2.18 -16.28
N MET A 127 -8.69 1.98 -16.60
CA MET A 127 -8.20 1.98 -17.98
C MET A 127 -8.85 0.88 -18.82
N LEU A 128 -9.00 -0.32 -18.27
CA LEU A 128 -9.61 -1.47 -18.94
C LEU A 128 -11.12 -1.26 -19.16
N SER A 129 -11.81 -0.64 -18.19
CA SER A 129 -13.24 -0.31 -18.28
C SER A 129 -13.53 0.74 -19.37
N LYS A 130 -12.58 1.64 -19.63
CA LYS A 130 -12.69 2.72 -20.63
C LYS A 130 -11.94 2.43 -21.93
N ARG A 131 -11.41 1.21 -22.10
CA ARG A 131 -10.47 0.85 -23.19
C ARG A 131 -10.93 1.26 -24.58
N LEU A 132 -12.22 1.09 -24.93
CA LEU A 132 -12.70 1.39 -26.28
C LEU A 132 -12.56 2.88 -26.61
N ARG A 133 -12.95 3.75 -25.66
CA ARG A 133 -12.80 5.21 -25.79
C ARG A 133 -11.34 5.62 -25.83
N LEU A 134 -10.51 4.98 -25.00
CA LEU A 134 -9.06 5.23 -25.00
C LEU A 134 -8.41 4.82 -26.32
N MET A 135 -8.82 3.71 -26.92
CA MET A 135 -8.29 3.25 -28.22
C MET A 135 -8.62 4.23 -29.34
N THR A 136 -9.86 4.75 -29.41
CA THR A 136 -10.23 5.82 -30.35
C THR A 136 -9.35 7.06 -30.16
N HIS A 137 -9.15 7.49 -28.90
CA HIS A 137 -8.26 8.60 -28.60
C HIS A 137 -6.80 8.36 -29.02
N ILE A 138 -6.30 7.13 -28.83
CA ILE A 138 -4.94 6.75 -29.25
C ILE A 138 -4.80 6.80 -30.78
N GLU A 139 -5.80 6.33 -31.52
CA GLU A 139 -5.80 6.37 -33.00
C GLU A 139 -5.77 7.81 -33.52
N GLU A 140 -6.52 8.72 -32.89
CA GLU A 140 -6.58 10.13 -33.26
C GLU A 140 -5.30 10.91 -32.90
N LYS A 141 -4.76 10.68 -31.70
CA LYS A 141 -3.65 11.48 -31.14
C LYS A 141 -2.27 10.88 -31.36
N ARG A 142 -2.18 9.58 -31.69
CA ARG A 142 -0.94 8.82 -31.87
C ARG A 142 0.06 9.05 -30.72
N SER A 143 -0.46 8.98 -29.49
CA SER A 143 0.37 9.23 -28.30
C SER A 143 1.46 8.18 -28.16
N ILE A 144 2.69 8.63 -27.93
CA ILE A 144 3.89 7.79 -27.78
C ILE A 144 3.85 7.00 -26.46
N ASP A 145 3.14 7.54 -25.45
CA ASP A 145 2.97 6.92 -24.13
C ASP A 145 1.79 5.93 -24.10
N ALA A 146 1.12 5.68 -25.23
CA ALA A 146 0.00 4.76 -25.28
C ALA A 146 0.46 3.31 -25.03
N PRO A 147 -0.30 2.51 -24.25
CA PRO A 147 0.03 1.11 -24.03
C PRO A 147 0.01 0.31 -25.33
N THR A 148 0.96 -0.61 -25.47
CA THR A 148 0.95 -1.60 -26.56
C THR A 148 -0.14 -2.66 -26.33
N LYS A 149 -0.39 -3.51 -27.33
CA LYS A 149 -1.27 -4.68 -27.15
C LYS A 149 -0.80 -5.57 -26.01
N VAL A 150 0.51 -5.79 -25.89
CA VAL A 150 1.12 -6.54 -24.78
C VAL A 150 0.86 -5.83 -23.45
N GLY A 151 1.05 -4.51 -23.39
CA GLY A 151 0.76 -3.72 -22.20
C GLY A 151 -0.69 -3.82 -21.72
N TYR A 152 -1.67 -3.94 -22.62
CA TYR A 152 -3.07 -4.18 -22.22
C TYR A 152 -3.31 -5.59 -21.67
N ILE A 153 -2.58 -6.59 -22.15
CA ILE A 153 -2.64 -7.97 -21.62
C ILE A 153 -2.05 -7.99 -20.22
N GLU A 154 -0.88 -7.37 -20.03
CA GLU A 154 -0.23 -7.21 -18.72
C GLU A 154 -1.12 -6.46 -17.74
N ALA A 155 -1.72 -5.34 -18.17
CA ALA A 155 -2.68 -4.57 -17.38
C ALA A 155 -3.87 -5.42 -16.92
N SER A 156 -4.42 -6.26 -17.80
CA SER A 156 -5.53 -7.17 -17.47
C SER A 156 -5.12 -8.21 -16.44
N ALA A 157 -3.96 -8.84 -16.61
CA ALA A 157 -3.44 -9.84 -15.68
C ALA A 157 -3.17 -9.23 -14.30
N ILE A 158 -2.52 -8.07 -14.25
CA ILE A 158 -2.20 -7.38 -12.99
C ILE A 158 -3.46 -6.89 -12.30
N ALA A 159 -4.43 -6.33 -13.03
CA ALA A 159 -5.71 -5.93 -12.46
C ALA A 159 -6.38 -7.12 -11.74
N ALA A 160 -6.44 -8.29 -12.39
CA ALA A 160 -7.00 -9.50 -11.79
C ALA A 160 -6.26 -9.94 -10.51
N VAL A 161 -4.92 -9.92 -10.51
CA VAL A 161 -4.12 -10.24 -9.31
C VAL A 161 -4.43 -9.24 -8.18
N THR A 162 -4.50 -7.94 -8.49
CA THR A 162 -4.76 -6.91 -7.47
C THR A 162 -6.13 -7.07 -6.81
N VAL A 163 -7.14 -7.58 -7.52
CA VAL A 163 -8.46 -7.88 -6.93
C VAL A 163 -8.34 -8.92 -5.82
N VAL A 164 -7.66 -10.04 -6.11
CA VAL A 164 -7.50 -11.15 -5.14
C VAL A 164 -6.66 -10.70 -3.94
N VAL A 165 -5.53 -10.02 -4.20
CA VAL A 165 -4.66 -9.54 -3.13
C VAL A 165 -5.38 -8.48 -2.28
N ASN A 166 -6.23 -7.64 -2.87
CA ASN A 166 -7.00 -6.64 -2.12
C ASN A 166 -8.07 -7.26 -1.22
N ALA A 167 -8.71 -8.33 -1.66
CA ALA A 167 -9.62 -9.09 -0.80
C ALA A 167 -8.88 -9.63 0.44
N THR A 168 -7.71 -10.25 0.24
CA THR A 168 -6.86 -10.75 1.33
C THR A 168 -6.38 -9.63 2.25
N PHE A 169 -5.92 -8.51 1.68
CA PHE A 169 -5.45 -7.35 2.42
C PHE A 169 -6.55 -6.76 3.31
N THR A 170 -7.77 -6.64 2.78
CA THR A 170 -8.95 -6.16 3.50
C THR A 170 -9.26 -7.06 4.70
N LYS A 171 -9.21 -8.38 4.51
CA LYS A 171 -9.40 -9.35 5.60
C LYS A 171 -8.34 -9.21 6.68
N ILE A 172 -7.06 -9.10 6.30
CA ILE A 172 -5.94 -8.93 7.25
C ILE A 172 -6.07 -7.64 8.07
N GLN A 173 -6.62 -6.57 7.49
CA GLN A 173 -6.83 -5.29 8.17
C GLN A 173 -8.16 -5.19 8.93
N ALA A 174 -9.06 -6.17 8.79
CA ALA A 174 -10.35 -6.14 9.44
C ALA A 174 -10.19 -6.15 10.97
N LYS A 175 -10.74 -5.13 11.64
CA LYS A 175 -10.61 -4.92 13.10
C LYS A 175 -11.40 -5.93 13.94
N GLU A 176 -12.32 -6.65 13.32
CA GLU A 176 -13.29 -7.52 14.00
C GLU A 176 -12.88 -8.99 14.03
N MET A 177 -11.81 -9.35 13.31
CA MET A 177 -11.41 -10.73 13.17
C MET A 177 -10.54 -11.16 14.36
N ILE A 178 -11.16 -11.83 15.33
CA ILE A 178 -10.41 -12.46 16.44
C ILE A 178 -9.66 -13.69 15.92
N ILE A 179 -8.51 -14.02 16.54
CA ILE A 179 -7.62 -15.13 16.10
C ILE A 179 -8.36 -16.46 15.93
N SER A 180 -9.39 -16.71 16.75
CA SER A 180 -10.22 -17.93 16.66
C SER A 180 -11.05 -18.00 15.37
N GLN A 181 -11.41 -16.87 14.76
CA GLN A 181 -12.16 -16.81 13.50
C GLN A 181 -11.24 -16.98 12.29
N GLN A 182 -9.97 -16.53 12.36
CA GLN A 182 -8.99 -16.70 11.27
C GLN A 182 -8.80 -18.16 10.84
N ARG A 183 -8.88 -19.11 11.77
CA ARG A 183 -8.70 -20.54 11.49
C ARG A 183 -9.76 -21.15 10.58
N ASN A 184 -10.94 -20.53 10.49
CA ASN A 184 -12.05 -21.05 9.68
C ASN A 184 -12.08 -20.45 8.27
N GLU A 185 -11.18 -19.50 7.97
CA GLU A 185 -11.08 -18.82 6.66
C GLU A 185 -9.86 -19.26 5.82
N ILE A 186 -9.00 -20.14 6.37
CA ILE A 186 -7.85 -20.77 5.70
C ILE A 186 -8.23 -22.21 5.35
#